data_AF-A0A7Z9PRG2-F1
#
_entry.id   AF-A0A7Z9PRG2-F1
#
_cell.length_a   1.000
_cell.length_b   1.000
_cell.length_c   1.000
_cell.angle_alpha   90.00
_cell.angle_beta   90.00
_cell.angle_gamma   90.00
#
_symmetry.space_group_name_H-M   'P 1'
#
loop_
_entity.id
_entity.type
_entity.pdbx_description
1 polymer ?
#
loop_
_entity_poly.entity_id
_entity_poly.type
_entity_poly.pdbx_seq_one_letter_code
_entity_poly.pdbx_strand_id
1 'polypeptide(L)'
;MSIRLHNTVSQFEQLHGLLTAAAFGNRQNLRQALVEHALEAHHFLSSLDLDGFLHEHLGSELAALLAQEGTGHLHIGFVAPTECTVELLAETAQTAGFNSAVSSFASEVMARELALSSKQTDVPTTILKAFDLSLAERSLGLEAFLPTTSITESQNWVRSGVGRHLGLGLQSRKAVCKAQELCSQAGFHPPSFLKGKPAINQAEDILVVYSDGLLEGRPLRLEFYHAASERPAWAVQVGAV
;
A
#
# COMPACT_ATOMS: atom_id res chain seq x y z
N MET A 1 16.82 12.10 -17.78
CA MET A 1 16.28 11.16 -16.79
C MET A 1 15.39 11.85 -15.76
N SER A 2 15.72 13.05 -15.25
CA SER A 2 14.95 13.80 -14.24
C SER A 2 13.44 14.06 -14.52
N ILE A 3 12.99 14.17 -15.77
CA ILE A 3 11.57 14.47 -16.09
C ILE A 3 10.62 13.32 -15.71
N ARG A 4 11.06 12.05 -15.73
CA ARG A 4 10.19 10.92 -15.40
C ARG A 4 9.93 10.75 -13.91
N LEU A 5 10.83 11.23 -13.05
CA LEU A 5 10.81 10.98 -11.60
C LEU A 5 10.03 12.03 -10.81
N HIS A 6 10.08 13.31 -11.22
CA HIS A 6 9.14 14.34 -10.74
C HIS A 6 7.66 13.97 -10.96
N ASN A 7 7.39 13.06 -11.93
CA ASN A 7 6.06 12.57 -12.19
C ASN A 7 5.57 11.60 -11.09
N THR A 8 6.45 10.76 -10.54
CA THR A 8 6.08 9.70 -9.59
C THR A 8 5.49 10.25 -8.29
N VAL A 9 6.13 11.25 -7.68
CA VAL A 9 5.62 11.87 -6.43
C VAL A 9 4.29 12.59 -6.69
N SER A 10 4.22 13.31 -7.81
CA SER A 10 3.03 14.07 -8.21
C SER A 10 1.84 13.14 -8.48
N GLN A 11 2.07 12.01 -9.14
CA GLN A 11 1.07 10.97 -9.38
C GLN A 11 0.62 10.33 -8.07
N PHE A 12 1.54 10.01 -7.16
CA PHE A 12 1.17 9.44 -5.86
C PHE A 12 0.29 10.42 -5.06
N GLU A 13 0.57 11.73 -5.10
CA GLU A 13 -0.28 12.77 -4.48
C GLU A 13 -1.63 12.93 -5.18
N GLN A 14 -1.68 12.80 -6.51
CA GLN A 14 -2.92 12.84 -7.27
C GLN A 14 -3.88 11.71 -6.83
N LEU A 15 -3.36 10.51 -6.56
CA LEU A 15 -4.15 9.39 -6.02
C LEU A 15 -4.83 9.77 -4.70
N HIS A 16 -4.12 10.47 -3.82
CA HIS A 16 -4.64 10.96 -2.55
C HIS A 16 -5.71 12.04 -2.73
N GLY A 17 -5.51 12.95 -3.68
CA GLY A 17 -6.49 13.96 -4.06
C GLY A 17 -7.83 13.35 -4.49
N LEU A 18 -7.81 12.28 -5.27
CA LEU A 18 -9.01 11.56 -5.71
C LEU A 18 -9.77 10.91 -4.54
N LEU A 19 -9.05 10.25 -3.61
CA LEU A 19 -9.68 9.68 -2.40
C LEU A 19 -10.30 10.75 -1.52
N THR A 20 -9.61 11.88 -1.36
CA THR A 20 -10.13 13.02 -0.62
C THR A 20 -11.41 13.51 -1.28
N ALA A 21 -11.43 13.72 -2.60
CA ALA A 21 -12.65 14.11 -3.31
C ALA A 21 -13.79 13.08 -3.13
N ALA A 22 -13.47 11.79 -3.15
CA ALA A 22 -14.42 10.70 -2.93
C ALA A 22 -15.08 10.77 -1.54
N ALA A 23 -14.27 10.99 -0.50
CA ALA A 23 -14.72 11.03 0.89
C ALA A 23 -15.67 12.19 1.21
N PHE A 24 -15.61 13.29 0.45
CA PHE A 24 -16.44 14.49 0.66
C PHE A 24 -17.53 14.68 -0.41
N GLY A 25 -17.67 13.74 -1.35
CA GLY A 25 -18.71 13.75 -2.39
C GLY A 25 -20.04 13.14 -1.94
N ASN A 26 -21.09 13.24 -2.77
CA ASN A 26 -22.30 12.43 -2.59
C ASN A 26 -22.03 10.95 -3.00
N ARG A 27 -22.96 10.02 -2.69
CA ARG A 27 -22.75 8.58 -2.97
C ARG A 27 -22.50 8.23 -4.44
N GLN A 28 -23.12 8.95 -5.37
CA GLN A 28 -22.89 8.73 -6.81
C GLN A 28 -21.46 9.16 -7.20
N ASN A 29 -20.97 10.23 -6.59
CA ASN A 29 -19.58 10.68 -6.76
C ASN A 29 -18.58 9.73 -6.08
N LEU A 30 -18.94 9.06 -4.98
CA LEU A 30 -18.07 8.13 -4.27
C LEU A 30 -17.65 6.96 -5.15
N ARG A 31 -18.59 6.24 -5.78
CA ARG A 31 -18.26 5.10 -6.66
C ARG A 31 -17.37 5.53 -7.82
N GLN A 32 -17.72 6.62 -8.49
CA GLN A 32 -16.95 7.13 -9.61
C GLN A 32 -15.51 7.51 -9.19
N ALA A 33 -15.36 8.23 -8.08
CA ALA A 33 -14.06 8.64 -7.58
C ALA A 33 -13.21 7.45 -7.08
N LEU A 34 -13.83 6.40 -6.53
CA LEU A 34 -13.13 5.15 -6.18
C LEU A 34 -12.61 4.43 -7.43
N VAL A 35 -13.42 4.37 -8.50
CA VAL A 35 -13.00 3.76 -9.77
C VAL A 35 -11.87 4.56 -10.41
N GLU A 36 -11.96 5.88 -10.43
CA GLU A 36 -10.89 6.76 -10.91
C GLU A 36 -9.60 6.57 -10.09
N HIS A 37 -9.71 6.52 -8.76
CA HIS A 37 -8.56 6.26 -7.90
C HIS A 37 -7.91 4.90 -8.21
N ALA A 38 -8.71 3.84 -8.33
CA ALA A 38 -8.19 2.50 -8.61
C ALA A 38 -7.55 2.42 -10.01
N LEU A 39 -8.14 3.05 -11.04
CA LEU A 39 -7.57 3.12 -12.38
C LEU A 39 -6.24 3.87 -12.41
N GLU A 40 -6.16 5.02 -11.73
CA GLU A 40 -4.92 5.79 -11.62
C GLU A 40 -3.87 5.02 -10.81
N ALA A 41 -4.27 4.30 -9.77
CA ALA A 41 -3.36 3.46 -8.99
C ALA A 41 -2.78 2.34 -9.86
N HIS A 42 -3.63 1.67 -10.66
CA HIS A 42 -3.19 0.65 -11.62
C HIS A 42 -2.21 1.23 -12.65
N HIS A 43 -2.53 2.39 -13.23
CA HIS A 43 -1.67 3.07 -14.19
C HIS A 43 -0.32 3.50 -13.57
N PHE A 44 -0.35 4.07 -12.37
CA PHE A 44 0.84 4.44 -11.61
C PHE A 44 1.74 3.22 -11.36
N LEU A 45 1.19 2.15 -10.80
CA LEU A 45 1.93 0.93 -10.50
C LEU A 45 2.50 0.26 -11.76
N SER A 46 1.76 0.29 -12.86
CA SER A 46 2.17 -0.26 -14.15
C SER A 46 3.31 0.53 -14.80
N SER A 47 3.33 1.86 -14.60
CA SER A 47 4.32 2.76 -15.22
C SER A 47 5.53 3.05 -14.32
N LEU A 48 5.49 2.64 -13.04
CA LEU A 48 6.55 2.87 -12.08
C LEU A 48 7.83 2.11 -12.44
N ASP A 49 8.87 2.88 -12.79
CA ASP A 49 10.27 2.43 -12.81
C ASP A 49 10.78 2.33 -11.37
N LEU A 50 10.46 1.22 -10.73
CA LEU A 50 10.76 1.01 -9.32
C LEU A 50 12.27 1.04 -9.05
N ASP A 51 13.09 0.41 -9.88
CA ASP A 51 14.55 0.36 -9.67
C ASP A 51 15.15 1.78 -9.73
N GLY A 52 14.79 2.55 -10.77
CA GLY A 52 15.21 3.94 -10.89
C GLY A 52 14.74 4.80 -9.71
N PHE A 53 13.48 4.64 -9.30
CA PHE A 53 12.91 5.34 -8.14
C PHE A 53 13.68 5.06 -6.84
N LEU A 54 13.93 3.80 -6.53
CA LEU A 54 14.65 3.41 -5.31
C LEU A 54 16.10 3.89 -5.34
N HIS A 55 16.78 3.71 -6.48
CA HIS A 55 18.18 4.08 -6.63
C HIS A 55 18.38 5.58 -6.42
N GLU A 56 17.51 6.40 -7.02
CA GLU A 56 17.60 7.86 -6.93
C GLU A 56 17.27 8.40 -5.54
N HIS A 57 16.27 7.82 -4.88
CA HIS A 57 15.68 8.44 -3.70
C HIS A 57 15.96 7.74 -2.37
N LEU A 58 16.28 6.45 -2.40
CA LEU A 58 16.49 5.61 -1.22
C LEU A 58 17.84 4.92 -1.20
N GLY A 59 18.62 5.05 -2.28
CA GLY A 59 19.98 4.55 -2.41
C GLY A 59 20.09 3.19 -3.10
N SER A 60 21.27 2.93 -3.65
CA SER A 60 21.57 1.74 -4.44
C SER A 60 21.49 0.42 -3.65
N GLU A 61 21.73 0.45 -2.33
CA GLU A 61 21.64 -0.76 -1.49
C GLU A 61 20.20 -1.27 -1.37
N LEU A 62 19.21 -0.38 -1.27
CA LEU A 62 17.81 -0.78 -1.20
C LEU A 62 17.30 -1.29 -2.55
N ALA A 63 17.71 -0.65 -3.64
CA ALA A 63 17.45 -1.13 -4.99
C ALA A 63 18.02 -2.55 -5.19
N ALA A 64 19.27 -2.77 -4.78
CA ALA A 64 19.92 -4.08 -4.85
C ALA A 64 19.20 -5.15 -3.99
N LEU A 65 18.72 -4.78 -2.79
CA LEU A 65 17.93 -5.67 -1.95
C LEU A 65 16.64 -6.11 -2.67
N LEU A 66 15.91 -5.18 -3.28
CA LEU A 66 14.66 -5.49 -3.97
C LEU A 66 14.86 -6.28 -5.25
N ALA A 67 15.97 -6.07 -5.97
CA ALA A 67 16.33 -6.89 -7.12
C ALA A 67 16.61 -8.36 -6.73
N GLN A 68 17.14 -8.61 -5.52
CA GLN A 68 17.50 -9.95 -5.04
C GLN A 68 16.36 -10.64 -4.30
N GLU A 69 15.68 -9.91 -3.40
CA GLU A 69 14.72 -10.44 -2.44
C GLU A 69 13.28 -9.96 -2.72
N GLY A 70 13.03 -9.20 -3.77
CA GLY A 70 11.68 -8.79 -4.16
C GLY A 70 10.84 -9.97 -4.64
N THR A 71 9.55 -9.98 -4.31
CA THR A 71 8.58 -10.93 -4.89
C THR A 71 7.99 -10.44 -6.20
N GLY A 72 8.23 -9.16 -6.55
CA GLY A 72 7.54 -8.47 -7.63
C GLY A 72 6.14 -7.98 -7.25
N HIS A 73 5.72 -8.12 -5.99
CA HIS A 73 4.44 -7.57 -5.53
C HIS A 73 4.59 -6.09 -5.19
N LEU A 74 3.78 -5.25 -5.82
CA LEU A 74 3.65 -3.83 -5.53
C LEU A 74 2.19 -3.49 -5.29
N HIS A 75 1.88 -2.71 -4.27
CA HIS A 75 0.51 -2.24 -4.04
C HIS A 75 0.42 -0.79 -3.58
N ILE A 76 -0.75 -0.19 -3.79
CA ILE A 76 -1.14 1.04 -3.11
C ILE A 76 -2.12 0.70 -2.01
N GLY A 77 -1.79 1.10 -0.79
CA GLY A 77 -2.71 1.01 0.33
C GLY A 77 -3.30 2.35 0.71
N PHE A 78 -4.54 2.37 1.19
CA PHE A 78 -5.24 3.58 1.63
C PHE A 78 -6.42 3.27 2.58
N VAL A 79 -6.79 4.23 3.42
CA VAL A 79 -8.04 4.15 4.19
C VAL A 79 -9.22 4.51 3.29
N ALA A 80 -10.22 3.63 3.24
CA ALA A 80 -11.46 3.88 2.53
C ALA A 80 -12.45 4.69 3.40
N PRO A 81 -13.29 5.54 2.81
CA PRO A 81 -14.44 6.11 3.49
C PRO A 81 -15.32 5.03 4.12
N THR A 82 -15.83 5.25 5.34
CA THR A 82 -16.71 4.31 6.07
C THR A 82 -17.98 3.91 5.33
N GLU A 83 -18.38 4.70 4.34
CA GLU A 83 -19.52 4.45 3.47
C GLU A 83 -19.23 3.35 2.43
N CYS A 84 -17.97 2.95 2.28
CA CYS A 84 -17.57 1.85 1.41
C CYS A 84 -17.90 0.50 2.07
N THR A 85 -18.31 -0.46 1.26
CA THR A 85 -18.40 -1.86 1.67
C THR A 85 -17.31 -2.66 0.97
N VAL A 86 -17.05 -3.87 1.48
CA VAL A 86 -16.13 -4.84 0.86
C VAL A 86 -16.55 -5.11 -0.59
N GLU A 87 -17.84 -5.26 -0.85
CA GLU A 87 -18.40 -5.54 -2.17
C GLU A 87 -18.17 -4.37 -3.13
N LEU A 88 -18.42 -3.13 -2.69
CA LEU A 88 -18.19 -1.94 -3.52
C LEU A 88 -16.71 -1.82 -3.91
N LEU A 89 -15.79 -2.05 -2.97
CA LEU A 89 -14.36 -1.96 -3.25
C LEU A 89 -13.89 -3.12 -4.12
N ALA A 90 -14.42 -4.33 -3.95
CA ALA A 90 -14.14 -5.47 -4.83
C ALA A 90 -14.60 -5.18 -6.28
N GLU A 91 -15.82 -4.65 -6.47
CA GLU A 91 -16.32 -4.23 -7.79
C GLU A 91 -15.45 -3.13 -8.41
N THR A 92 -15.03 -2.16 -7.60
CA THR A 92 -14.14 -1.07 -8.01
C THR A 92 -12.79 -1.60 -8.47
N ALA A 93 -12.17 -2.47 -7.65
CA ALA A 93 -10.89 -3.09 -7.95
C ALA A 93 -10.97 -3.91 -9.24
N GLN A 94 -12.02 -4.71 -9.41
CA GLN A 94 -12.25 -5.48 -10.63
C GLN A 94 -12.41 -4.57 -11.86
N THR A 95 -13.16 -3.47 -11.73
CA THR A 95 -13.36 -2.50 -12.82
C THR A 95 -12.03 -1.86 -13.27
N ALA A 96 -11.12 -1.64 -12.32
CA ALA A 96 -9.80 -1.07 -12.57
C ALA A 96 -8.73 -2.09 -13.02
N GLY A 97 -9.07 -3.37 -13.15
CA GLY A 97 -8.15 -4.42 -13.62
C GLY A 97 -7.54 -5.28 -12.51
N PHE A 98 -7.79 -4.99 -11.22
CA PHE A 98 -7.41 -5.84 -10.10
C PHE A 98 -8.42 -6.98 -9.91
N ASN A 99 -8.52 -7.85 -10.91
CA ASN A 99 -9.58 -8.85 -11.03
C ASN A 99 -9.25 -10.21 -10.39
N SER A 100 -8.12 -10.33 -9.70
CA SER A 100 -7.59 -11.58 -9.17
C SER A 100 -7.34 -11.51 -7.66
N ALA A 101 -7.37 -12.66 -7.00
CA ALA A 101 -6.99 -12.84 -5.59
C ALA A 101 -7.65 -11.85 -4.60
N VAL A 102 -8.93 -11.51 -4.83
CA VAL A 102 -9.68 -10.63 -3.91
C VAL A 102 -9.87 -11.35 -2.58
N SER A 103 -9.42 -10.72 -1.49
CA SER A 103 -9.50 -11.28 -0.13
C SER A 103 -9.78 -10.17 0.88
N SER A 104 -10.37 -10.55 2.02
CA SER A 104 -10.56 -9.64 3.14
C SER A 104 -10.33 -10.31 4.48
N PHE A 105 -9.71 -9.56 5.40
CA PHE A 105 -9.31 -10.06 6.72
C PHE A 105 -9.09 -8.90 7.69
N ALA A 106 -8.99 -9.17 8.99
CA ALA A 106 -8.76 -8.11 9.99
C ALA A 106 -7.33 -7.55 9.92
N SER A 107 -7.18 -6.22 10.07
CA SER A 107 -5.88 -5.56 10.24
C SER A 107 -5.61 -5.24 11.70
N GLU A 108 -4.68 -5.96 12.32
CA GLU A 108 -4.17 -5.57 13.64
C GLU A 108 -3.25 -4.33 13.56
N VAL A 109 -2.56 -4.19 12.42
CA VAL A 109 -1.54 -3.15 12.24
C VAL A 109 -2.20 -1.80 11.98
N MET A 110 -3.17 -1.75 11.06
CA MET A 110 -3.93 -0.53 10.79
C MET A 110 -4.86 -0.18 11.95
N ALA A 111 -5.50 -1.16 12.60
CA ALA A 111 -6.31 -0.89 13.80
C ALA A 111 -5.49 -0.17 14.88
N ARG A 112 -4.23 -0.57 15.08
CA ARG A 112 -3.32 0.10 16.01
C ARG A 112 -2.97 1.53 15.59
N GLU A 113 -2.69 1.75 14.31
CA GLU A 113 -2.42 3.10 13.79
C GLU A 113 -3.61 4.04 14.02
N LEU A 114 -4.81 3.59 13.63
CA LEU A 114 -6.04 4.38 13.72
C LEU A 114 -6.47 4.63 15.17
N ALA A 115 -6.30 3.64 16.06
CA ALA A 115 -6.53 3.81 17.49
C ALA A 115 -5.60 4.87 18.08
N LEU A 116 -4.30 4.83 17.73
CA LEU A 116 -3.34 5.82 18.20
C LEU A 116 -3.64 7.23 17.68
N SER A 117 -3.96 7.37 16.38
CA SER A 117 -4.23 8.66 15.76
C SER A 117 -5.47 9.35 16.32
N SER A 118 -6.50 8.58 16.67
CA SER A 118 -7.77 9.07 17.23
C SER A 118 -7.85 9.07 18.76
N LYS A 119 -6.76 8.67 19.44
CA LYS A 119 -6.72 8.49 20.90
C LYS A 119 -7.81 7.55 21.43
N GLN A 120 -8.17 6.55 20.64
CA GLN A 120 -9.09 5.49 21.01
C GLN A 120 -8.32 4.27 21.50
N THR A 121 -9.00 3.38 22.22
CA THR A 121 -8.40 2.12 22.68
C THR A 121 -8.31 1.08 21.56
N ASP A 122 -9.28 1.10 20.65
CA ASP A 122 -9.38 0.15 19.54
C ASP A 122 -10.19 0.78 18.39
N VAL A 123 -9.81 0.43 17.16
CA VAL A 123 -10.53 0.76 15.93
C VAL A 123 -10.50 -0.49 15.04
N PRO A 124 -11.48 -1.40 15.17
CA PRO A 124 -11.54 -2.60 14.35
C PRO A 124 -11.48 -2.24 12.88
N THR A 125 -10.52 -2.81 12.15
CA THR A 125 -10.25 -2.46 10.77
C THR A 125 -10.17 -3.71 9.92
N THR A 126 -10.91 -3.75 8.82
CA THR A 126 -10.83 -4.82 7.81
C THR A 126 -9.94 -4.34 6.65
N ILE A 127 -9.10 -5.23 6.13
CA ILE A 127 -8.37 -5.04 4.87
C ILE A 127 -9.18 -5.68 3.77
N LEU A 128 -9.30 -5.02 2.63
CA LEU A 128 -9.57 -5.65 1.35
C LEU A 128 -8.31 -5.57 0.49
N LYS A 129 -7.83 -6.72 0.01
CA LYS A 129 -6.77 -6.81 -0.99
C LYS A 129 -7.35 -7.27 -2.31
N ALA A 130 -6.88 -6.70 -3.41
CA ALA A 130 -7.16 -7.16 -4.75
C ALA A 130 -5.91 -7.00 -5.62
N PHE A 131 -5.63 -7.97 -6.48
CA PHE A 131 -4.42 -7.98 -7.29
C PHE A 131 -4.72 -8.15 -8.78
N ASP A 132 -3.85 -7.59 -9.61
CA ASP A 132 -3.66 -7.95 -11.00
C ASP A 132 -2.46 -8.90 -11.08
N LEU A 133 -2.70 -10.11 -11.58
CA LEU A 133 -1.71 -11.18 -11.77
C LEU A 133 -1.37 -11.40 -13.26
N SER A 134 -1.82 -10.51 -14.14
CA SER A 134 -1.64 -10.66 -15.59
C SER A 134 -0.21 -10.35 -16.07
N LEU A 135 0.60 -9.67 -15.25
CA LEU A 135 1.98 -9.35 -15.57
C LEU A 135 2.92 -10.48 -15.10
N ALA A 136 3.72 -11.02 -16.01
CA ALA A 136 4.51 -12.24 -15.77
C ALA A 136 5.50 -12.13 -14.59
N GLU A 137 6.07 -10.96 -14.37
CA GLU A 137 7.14 -10.73 -13.38
C GLU A 137 6.71 -9.83 -12.22
N ARG A 138 5.46 -9.37 -12.20
CA ARG A 138 4.97 -8.39 -11.23
C ARG A 138 3.51 -8.64 -10.88
N SER A 139 3.15 -8.49 -9.62
CA SER A 139 1.75 -8.36 -9.22
C SER A 139 1.48 -6.93 -8.78
N LEU A 140 0.40 -6.35 -9.29
CA LEU A 140 -0.05 -5.02 -8.90
C LEU A 140 -1.23 -5.15 -7.96
N GLY A 141 -1.20 -4.48 -6.82
CA GLY A 141 -2.22 -4.61 -5.79
C GLY A 141 -2.89 -3.29 -5.43
N LEU A 142 -4.13 -3.42 -4.98
CA LEU A 142 -4.86 -2.38 -4.28
C LEU A 142 -5.20 -2.91 -2.88
N GLU A 143 -4.86 -2.15 -1.85
CA GLU A 143 -5.17 -2.46 -0.46
C GLU A 143 -6.04 -1.35 0.14
N ALA A 144 -7.24 -1.69 0.59
CA ALA A 144 -8.17 -0.74 1.18
C ALA A 144 -8.45 -1.10 2.64
N PHE A 145 -8.27 -0.14 3.55
CA PHE A 145 -8.60 -0.28 4.97
C PHE A 145 -10.00 0.26 5.26
N LEU A 146 -10.88 -0.60 5.79
CA LEU A 146 -12.24 -0.28 6.21
C LEU A 146 -12.34 -0.28 7.73
N PRO A 147 -12.13 0.88 8.39
CA PRO A 147 -12.28 0.99 9.83
C PRO A 147 -13.75 1.06 10.26
N THR A 148 -14.06 0.47 11.42
CA THR A 148 -15.35 0.64 12.11
C THR A 148 -15.31 1.94 12.93
N THR A 149 -15.74 3.05 12.33
CA THR A 149 -15.70 4.37 12.96
C THR A 149 -16.83 5.29 12.46
N SER A 150 -16.86 6.53 12.94
CA SER A 150 -17.74 7.58 12.40
C SER A 150 -17.25 8.11 11.05
N ILE A 151 -18.17 8.55 10.20
CA ILE A 151 -17.88 9.18 8.90
C ILE A 151 -16.87 10.33 9.05
N THR A 152 -17.07 11.20 10.04
CA THR A 152 -16.20 12.35 10.28
C THR A 152 -14.76 11.93 10.57
N GLU A 153 -14.56 10.89 11.38
CA GLU A 153 -13.22 10.42 11.72
C GLU A 153 -12.55 9.74 10.52
N SER A 154 -13.27 8.90 9.79
CA SER A 154 -12.79 8.30 8.55
C SER A 154 -12.37 9.36 7.53
N GLN A 155 -13.20 10.39 7.32
CA GLN A 155 -12.90 11.53 6.46
C GLN A 155 -11.63 12.29 6.89
N ASN A 156 -11.39 12.43 8.20
CA ASN A 156 -10.17 13.05 8.73
C ASN A 156 -8.93 12.22 8.41
N TRP A 157 -9.01 10.89 8.58
CA TRP A 157 -7.91 9.97 8.22
C TRP A 157 -7.63 9.97 6.73
N VAL A 158 -8.68 9.89 5.90
CA VAL A 158 -8.54 10.01 4.45
C VAL A 158 -7.82 11.30 4.13
N ARG A 159 -8.34 12.46 4.55
CA ARG A 159 -7.75 13.78 4.24
C ARG A 159 -6.29 13.91 4.68
N SER A 160 -5.93 13.35 5.84
CA SER A 160 -4.56 13.39 6.38
C SER A 160 -3.61 12.37 5.75
N GLY A 161 -4.11 11.50 4.87
CA GLY A 161 -3.31 10.46 4.22
C GLY A 161 -2.91 9.33 5.16
N VAL A 162 -3.64 9.13 6.27
CA VAL A 162 -3.38 8.02 7.19
C VAL A 162 -3.59 6.68 6.47
N GLY A 163 -2.67 5.74 6.69
CA GLY A 163 -2.66 4.44 6.02
C GLY A 163 -2.30 4.47 4.54
N ARG A 164 -2.09 5.63 3.92
CA ARG A 164 -1.62 5.72 2.54
C ARG A 164 -0.17 5.26 2.43
N HIS A 165 0.13 4.34 1.52
CA HIS A 165 1.50 3.86 1.31
C HIS A 165 1.70 3.20 -0.07
N LEU A 166 2.97 3.08 -0.47
CA LEU A 166 3.42 2.18 -1.54
C LEU A 166 4.03 0.95 -0.88
N GLY A 167 3.45 -0.22 -1.13
CA GLY A 167 3.90 -1.49 -0.54
C GLY A 167 4.71 -2.34 -1.50
N LEU A 168 5.71 -3.02 -0.94
CA LEU A 168 6.69 -3.84 -1.65
C LEU A 168 6.86 -5.18 -0.95
N GLY A 169 6.55 -6.26 -1.68
CA GLY A 169 6.67 -7.63 -1.18
C GLY A 169 8.11 -8.15 -1.21
N LEU A 170 8.52 -8.83 -0.14
CA LEU A 170 9.84 -9.42 0.06
C LEU A 170 9.75 -10.92 0.35
N GLN A 171 10.74 -11.66 -0.17
CA GLN A 171 10.83 -13.11 -0.09
C GLN A 171 11.08 -13.63 1.33
N SER A 172 11.63 -12.79 2.21
CA SER A 172 12.01 -13.22 3.56
C SER A 172 11.75 -12.16 4.63
N ARG A 173 11.43 -12.62 5.85
CA ARG A 173 11.35 -11.76 7.04
C ARG A 173 12.66 -11.01 7.31
N LYS A 174 13.80 -11.62 6.97
CA LYS A 174 15.13 -11.00 7.10
C LYS A 174 15.26 -9.81 6.16
N ALA A 175 14.79 -9.93 4.92
CA ALA A 175 14.78 -8.83 3.96
C ALA A 175 13.91 -7.66 4.45
N VAL A 176 12.75 -7.92 5.08
CA VAL A 176 11.91 -6.87 5.69
C VAL A 176 12.69 -6.07 6.73
N CYS A 177 13.37 -6.74 7.67
CA CYS A 177 14.21 -6.06 8.66
C CYS A 177 15.35 -5.27 7.99
N LYS A 178 15.98 -5.83 6.96
CA LYS A 178 17.07 -5.15 6.24
C LYS A 178 16.57 -3.91 5.49
N ALA A 179 15.39 -3.97 4.88
CA ALA A 179 14.77 -2.82 4.22
C ALA A 179 14.52 -1.68 5.21
N GLN A 180 14.02 -1.98 6.43
CA GLN A 180 13.86 -0.97 7.49
C GLN A 180 15.17 -0.27 7.84
N GLU A 181 16.27 -1.03 7.97
CA GLU A 181 17.60 -0.46 8.25
C GLU A 181 18.04 0.49 7.15
N LEU A 182 17.89 0.08 5.88
CA LEU A 182 18.27 0.86 4.71
C LEU A 182 17.41 2.13 4.57
N CYS A 183 16.09 2.02 4.79
CA CYS A 183 15.21 3.18 4.85
C CYS A 183 15.64 4.17 5.94
N SER A 184 16.02 3.68 7.12
CA SER A 184 16.50 4.53 8.21
C SER A 184 17.77 5.30 7.84
N GLN A 185 18.67 4.69 7.05
CA GLN A 185 19.86 5.36 6.51
C GLN A 185 19.51 6.43 5.47
N ALA A 186 18.42 6.24 4.72
CA ALA A 186 17.88 7.20 3.77
C ALA A 186 17.00 8.30 4.42
N GLY A 187 16.89 8.32 5.74
CA GLY A 187 16.07 9.31 6.47
C GLY A 187 14.57 8.99 6.52
N PHE A 188 14.18 7.78 6.15
CA PHE A 188 12.82 7.26 6.34
C PHE A 188 12.74 6.50 7.66
N HIS A 189 11.77 6.82 8.50
CA HIS A 189 11.69 6.28 9.87
C HIS A 189 10.37 5.57 10.13
N PRO A 190 10.35 4.49 10.92
CA PRO A 190 9.09 3.84 11.27
C PRO A 190 8.12 4.79 11.98
N PRO A 191 6.83 4.78 11.63
CA PRO A 191 5.83 5.56 12.35
C PRO A 191 5.75 5.14 13.82
N SER A 192 5.34 6.08 14.67
CA SER A 192 5.37 5.91 16.14
C SER A 192 4.54 4.73 16.64
N PHE A 193 3.45 4.36 15.93
CA PHE A 193 2.60 3.22 16.31
C PHE A 193 3.33 1.87 16.22
N LEU A 194 4.40 1.78 15.43
CA LEU A 194 5.25 0.58 15.33
C LEU A 194 6.33 0.51 16.43
N LYS A 195 6.58 1.61 17.16
CA LYS A 195 7.62 1.67 18.21
C LYS A 195 9.00 1.18 17.71
N GLY A 196 9.31 1.48 16.45
CA GLY A 196 10.58 1.15 15.80
C GLY A 196 10.77 -0.32 15.41
N LYS A 197 9.75 -1.17 15.47
CA LYS A 197 9.85 -2.60 15.13
C LYS A 197 8.83 -3.00 14.07
N PRO A 198 9.15 -4.00 13.21
CA PRO A 198 8.13 -4.61 12.36
C PRO A 198 6.96 -5.16 13.19
N ALA A 199 5.77 -5.14 12.61
CA ALA A 199 4.57 -5.71 13.19
C ALA A 199 4.18 -7.00 12.44
N ILE A 200 3.46 -7.87 13.12
CA ILE A 200 2.85 -9.05 12.50
C ILE A 200 1.35 -8.82 12.45
N ASN A 201 0.73 -9.04 11.29
CA ASN A 201 -0.71 -9.25 11.19
C ASN A 201 -0.98 -10.76 11.24
N GLN A 202 -1.61 -11.25 12.31
CA GLN A 202 -1.77 -12.70 12.51
C GLN A 202 -2.75 -13.32 11.53
N ALA A 203 -3.72 -12.56 11.01
CA ALA A 203 -4.75 -13.08 10.13
C ALA A 203 -4.19 -13.72 8.86
N GLU A 204 -3.06 -13.23 8.37
CA GLU A 204 -2.37 -13.70 7.16
C GLU A 204 -0.88 -14.05 7.41
N ASP A 205 -0.45 -14.10 8.68
CA ASP A 205 0.96 -14.27 9.09
C ASP A 205 1.93 -13.33 8.33
N ILE A 206 1.52 -12.08 8.14
CA ILE A 206 2.28 -11.07 7.41
C ILE A 206 3.18 -10.33 8.38
N LEU A 207 4.50 -10.37 8.13
CA LEU A 207 5.44 -9.45 8.77
C LEU A 207 5.52 -8.18 7.92
N VAL A 208 5.25 -7.02 8.53
CA VAL A 208 5.22 -5.72 7.85
C VAL A 208 6.02 -4.67 8.61
N VAL A 209 6.67 -3.77 7.89
CA VAL A 209 7.23 -2.53 8.42
C VAL A 209 6.84 -1.36 7.53
N TYR A 210 6.43 -0.27 8.14
CA TYR A 210 6.23 1.02 7.47
C TYR A 210 7.44 1.92 7.72
N SER A 211 7.80 2.74 6.74
CA SER A 211 8.81 3.79 6.88
C SER A 211 8.28 5.09 6.28
N ASP A 212 8.19 6.12 7.11
CA ASP A 212 7.71 7.46 6.77
C ASP A 212 8.90 8.36 6.45
N GLY A 213 8.83 9.09 5.34
CA GLY A 213 9.85 10.04 4.96
C GLY A 213 9.28 11.15 4.08
N LEU A 214 10.20 11.98 3.58
CA LEU A 214 9.90 13.02 2.62
C LEU A 214 10.59 12.69 1.31
N LEU A 215 9.83 12.79 0.23
CA LEU A 215 10.35 12.71 -1.13
C LEU A 215 10.04 14.02 -1.85
N GLU A 216 11.08 14.74 -2.28
CA GLU A 216 10.94 16.08 -2.88
C GLU A 216 10.13 17.06 -1.99
N GLY A 217 10.27 16.91 -0.66
CA GLY A 217 9.54 17.71 0.33
C GLY A 217 8.09 17.28 0.57
N ARG A 218 7.62 16.19 -0.05
CA ARG A 218 6.27 15.65 0.12
C ARG A 218 6.26 14.36 0.93
N PRO A 219 5.23 14.12 1.76
CA PRO A 219 5.14 12.87 2.53
C PRO A 219 5.07 11.64 1.63
N LEU A 220 5.86 10.62 1.97
CA LEU A 220 5.78 9.30 1.39
C LEU A 220 5.91 8.27 2.50
N ARG A 221 5.05 7.26 2.47
CA ARG A 221 5.17 6.06 3.29
C ARG A 221 5.44 4.87 2.39
N LEU A 222 6.47 4.12 2.76
CA LEU A 222 6.80 2.83 2.17
C LEU A 222 6.39 1.72 3.12
N GLU A 223 5.85 0.66 2.56
CA GLU A 223 5.63 -0.60 3.28
C GLU A 223 6.55 -1.67 2.69
N PHE A 224 7.27 -2.39 3.56
CA PHE A 224 7.95 -3.62 3.19
C PHE A 224 7.32 -4.76 3.97
N TYR A 225 6.94 -5.82 3.26
CA TYR A 225 6.23 -6.90 3.89
C TYR A 225 6.68 -8.27 3.38
N HIS A 226 6.47 -9.29 4.19
CA HIS A 226 6.66 -10.68 3.85
C HIS A 226 5.43 -11.47 4.26
N ALA A 227 4.81 -12.14 3.30
CA ALA A 227 3.67 -13.03 3.50
C ALA A 227 4.06 -14.43 2.98
N ALA A 228 3.95 -15.45 3.82
CA ALA A 228 4.34 -16.82 3.43
C ALA A 228 3.45 -17.41 2.32
N SER A 229 2.21 -16.91 2.22
CA SER A 229 1.22 -17.23 1.19
C SER A 229 1.55 -16.59 -0.16
N GLU A 230 2.24 -15.46 -0.17
CA GLU A 230 2.60 -14.70 -1.36
C GLU A 230 3.97 -15.14 -1.90
N ARG A 231 4.03 -16.34 -2.48
CA ARG A 231 5.23 -16.80 -3.21
C ARG A 231 5.34 -16.07 -4.55
N PRO A 232 6.57 -15.85 -5.08
CA PRO A 232 6.74 -15.12 -6.33
C PRO A 232 5.93 -15.73 -7.47
N ALA A 233 5.29 -14.89 -8.30
CA ALA A 233 4.50 -15.33 -9.45
C ALA A 233 5.26 -16.26 -10.41
N TRP A 234 6.58 -16.05 -10.57
CA TRP A 234 7.44 -16.91 -11.39
C TRP A 234 7.70 -18.29 -10.78
N ALA A 235 7.55 -18.45 -9.47
CA ALA A 235 7.73 -19.73 -8.78
C ALA A 235 6.58 -20.72 -9.05
N VAL A 236 5.43 -20.23 -9.55
CA VAL A 236 4.27 -21.07 -9.88
C VAL A 236 4.41 -21.73 -11.27
N GLN A 237 5.22 -21.17 -12.17
CA GLN A 237 5.35 -21.67 -13.55
C GLN A 237 6.29 -22.87 -13.72
N VAL A 238 7.02 -23.31 -12.69
CA VAL A 238 7.95 -24.46 -12.79
C VAL A 238 7.29 -25.81 -12.47
N GLY A 239 5.97 -25.83 -12.27
CA GLY A 239 5.22 -27.02 -11.82
C GLY A 239 4.24 -27.65 -12.83
N ALA A 240 4.19 -27.19 -14.08
CA ALA A 240 3.39 -27.83 -15.13
C ALA A 240 4.32 -28.64 -16.05
N VAL A 241 4.56 -29.89 -15.66
CA VAL A 241 5.10 -30.96 -16.53
C VAL A 241 4.04 -32.05 -16.65
#